data_AF-A0A497FJJ0-F1
#
_entry.id   AF-A0A497FJJ0-F1
#
_cell.length_a   1.000
_cell.length_b   1.000
_cell.length_c   1.000
_cell.angle_alpha   90.00
_cell.angle_beta   90.00
_cell.angle_gamma   90.00
#
_symmetry.space_group_name_H-M   'P 1'
#
loop_
_entity.id
_entity.type
_entity.pdbx_description
1 polymer ?
#
loop_
_entity_poly.entity_id
_entity_poly.type
_entity_poly.pdbx_seq_one_letter_code
_entity_poly.pdbx_strand_id
1 'polypeptide(L)'
;MIIYKNWITGFGSGVLKDRGSPLWFWLGTCILALIVFMCTVTIVQSIRTCRPMTERAFRGMLVVVTPLLLFSIYCLRRGKGEVYSLKADTLPLVAVSLHIGLAGFIPPTIWSILLNLAFILTPVYLLHRRALRKMSAVNIPRSKRNRRVVELECPYDEAFNLCTLALNAVKGGAKILSRNKSTGLITTKTGATIYSWGEVITFNIRRVSDNRTRIEITSKPANIIQILDYGKNFENIEKIVAFLKEKCNLKQIN
;
A
#
# COMPACT_ATOMS: atom_id res chain seq x y z
N MET A 1 5.81 13.71 36.05
CA MET A 1 5.79 14.26 34.68
C MET A 1 7.05 13.84 33.92
N ILE A 2 7.21 12.53 33.67
CA ILE A 2 8.38 11.95 32.99
C ILE A 2 7.85 10.79 32.13
N ILE A 3 7.21 11.09 31.00
CA ILE A 3 6.90 10.10 29.96
C ILE A 3 7.04 10.81 28.61
N TYR A 4 8.26 11.19 28.22
CA TYR A 4 8.53 11.59 26.82
C TYR A 4 9.99 11.38 26.38
N LYS A 5 10.78 10.59 27.12
CA LYS A 5 12.22 10.42 26.82
C LYS A 5 12.62 9.08 26.18
N ASN A 6 11.68 8.14 25.97
CA ASN A 6 11.99 6.79 25.47
C ASN A 6 11.51 6.48 24.04
N TRP A 7 11.20 7.47 23.21
CA TRP A 7 10.71 7.21 21.84
C TRP A 7 11.76 7.36 20.72
N ILE A 8 13.01 7.70 21.04
CA ILE A 8 14.04 8.03 20.02
C ILE A 8 15.17 7.00 19.92
N THR A 9 15.29 6.02 20.81
CA THR A 9 16.40 5.02 20.80
C THR A 9 16.00 3.62 20.31
N GLY A 10 14.93 3.53 19.51
CA GLY A 10 14.40 2.25 18.99
C GLY A 10 14.59 1.99 17.49
N PHE A 11 15.31 2.84 16.75
CA PHE A 11 15.70 2.54 15.36
C PHE A 11 17.06 1.83 15.34
N GLY A 12 17.13 0.73 16.09
CA GLY A 12 18.22 -0.22 16.01
C GLY A 12 18.22 -0.90 14.64
N SER A 13 19.30 -0.69 13.91
CA SER A 13 19.74 -1.47 12.77
C SER A 13 19.76 -2.96 13.13
N GLY A 14 18.67 -3.65 12.83
CA GLY A 14 18.56 -5.08 13.08
C GLY A 14 17.28 -5.63 12.47
N VAL A 15 17.42 -6.71 11.70
CA VAL A 15 16.34 -7.56 11.16
C VAL A 15 15.69 -7.08 9.85
N LEU A 16 16.47 -7.09 8.76
CA LEU A 16 15.93 -7.52 7.47
C LEU A 16 16.91 -8.49 6.79
N LYS A 17 16.95 -9.70 7.33
CA LYS A 17 17.30 -10.93 6.60
C LYS A 17 16.49 -10.96 5.29
N ASP A 18 17.16 -11.32 4.20
CA ASP A 18 16.61 -11.49 2.84
C ASP A 18 15.10 -11.77 2.82
N ARG A 19 14.32 -10.81 2.35
CA ARG A 19 12.88 -10.98 2.12
C ARG A 19 12.58 -10.57 0.69
N GLY A 20 12.08 -11.56 -0.05
CA GLY A 20 12.06 -11.63 -1.51
C GLY A 20 11.52 -10.41 -2.25
N SER A 21 11.94 -10.33 -3.51
CA SER A 21 11.61 -9.24 -4.44
C SER A 21 10.10 -9.08 -4.64
N PRO A 22 9.61 -7.86 -4.97
CA PRO A 22 8.20 -7.63 -5.27
C PRO A 22 7.75 -8.46 -6.48
N LEU A 23 8.70 -8.74 -7.38
CA LEU A 23 8.50 -9.55 -8.57
C LEU A 23 8.10 -10.98 -8.20
N TRP A 24 8.69 -11.59 -7.17
CA TRP A 24 8.29 -12.93 -6.72
C TRP A 24 6.88 -12.96 -6.10
N PHE A 25 6.49 -11.89 -5.40
CA PHE A 25 5.12 -11.76 -4.89
C PHE A 25 4.10 -11.64 -6.02
N TRP A 26 4.35 -10.79 -7.01
CA TRP A 26 3.48 -10.62 -8.17
C TRP A 26 3.49 -11.84 -9.09
N LEU A 27 4.63 -12.49 -9.29
CA LEU A 27 4.75 -13.75 -10.03
C LEU A 27 3.94 -14.86 -9.35
N GLY A 28 4.04 -14.99 -8.02
CA GLY A 28 3.22 -15.92 -7.24
C GLY A 28 1.73 -15.62 -7.34
N THR A 29 1.35 -14.33 -7.32
CA THR A 29 -0.04 -13.89 -7.50
C THR A 29 -0.55 -14.22 -8.91
N CYS A 30 0.27 -14.01 -9.94
CA CYS A 30 -0.06 -14.38 -11.33
C CYS A 30 -0.16 -15.90 -11.52
N ILE A 31 0.75 -16.69 -10.95
CA ILE A 31 0.70 -18.15 -11.00
C ILE A 31 -0.59 -18.64 -10.32
N LEU A 32 -0.92 -18.11 -9.14
CA LEU A 32 -2.14 -18.45 -8.44
C LEU A 32 -3.38 -18.06 -9.27
N ALA A 33 -3.40 -16.86 -9.86
CA ALA A 33 -4.46 -16.40 -10.74
C ALA A 33 -4.66 -17.33 -11.95
N LEU A 34 -3.57 -17.76 -12.58
CA LEU A 34 -3.59 -18.71 -13.69
C LEU A 34 -4.13 -20.07 -13.27
N ILE A 35 -3.75 -20.57 -12.09
CA ILE A 35 -4.27 -21.84 -11.56
C ILE A 35 -5.78 -21.75 -11.34
N VAL A 36 -6.26 -20.68 -10.68
CA VAL A 36 -7.70 -20.52 -10.43
C VAL A 36 -8.46 -20.33 -11.76
N PHE A 37 -7.90 -19.62 -12.74
CA PHE A 37 -8.47 -19.45 -14.07
C PHE A 37 -8.60 -20.80 -14.80
N MET A 38 -7.56 -21.62 -14.83
CA MET A 38 -7.59 -22.94 -15.45
C MET A 38 -8.60 -23.87 -14.79
N CYS A 39 -8.71 -23.84 -13.45
CA CYS A 39 -9.72 -24.59 -12.70
C CYS A 39 -11.15 -24.14 -13.01
N THR A 40 -11.37 -22.85 -13.25
CA THR A 40 -12.72 -22.33 -13.52
C THR A 40 -13.16 -22.51 -14.97
N VAL A 41 -12.24 -22.45 -15.95
CA VAL A 41 -12.53 -22.81 -17.35
C VAL A 41 -12.97 -24.27 -17.47
N THR A 42 -12.30 -25.19 -16.77
CA THR A 42 -12.67 -26.62 -16.75
C THR A 42 -14.06 -26.86 -16.13
N ILE A 43 -14.45 -26.06 -15.14
CA ILE A 43 -15.79 -26.09 -14.55
C ILE A 43 -16.85 -25.61 -15.55
N VAL A 44 -16.64 -24.45 -16.19
CA VAL A 44 -17.59 -23.89 -17.17
C VAL A 44 -17.78 -24.82 -18.36
N GLN A 45 -16.71 -25.47 -18.83
CA GLN A 45 -16.77 -26.42 -19.94
C GLN A 45 -17.51 -27.72 -19.56
N SER A 46 -17.41 -28.15 -18.30
CA SER A 46 -18.18 -29.30 -17.77
C SER A 46 -19.67 -28.98 -17.67
N ILE A 47 -20.03 -27.78 -17.20
CA ILE A 47 -21.42 -27.31 -17.12
C ILE A 47 -22.05 -27.20 -18.52
N ARG A 48 -21.32 -26.61 -19.50
CA ARG A 48 -21.81 -26.45 -20.89
C ARG A 48 -22.04 -27.78 -21.62
N THR A 49 -21.32 -28.84 -21.25
CA THR A 49 -21.45 -30.14 -21.92
C THR A 49 -22.46 -31.07 -21.26
N CYS A 50 -23.23 -30.59 -20.27
CA CYS A 50 -24.15 -31.41 -19.44
C CYS A 50 -23.49 -32.70 -18.94
N ARG A 51 -22.17 -32.71 -18.78
CA ARG A 51 -21.48 -33.80 -18.09
C ARG A 51 -21.63 -33.54 -16.60
N PRO A 52 -21.94 -34.56 -15.78
CA PRO A 52 -21.88 -34.40 -14.34
C PRO A 52 -20.50 -33.83 -14.00
N MET A 53 -20.47 -32.72 -13.25
CA MET A 53 -19.20 -32.11 -12.83
C MET A 53 -18.34 -33.21 -12.23
N THR A 54 -17.21 -33.50 -12.86
CA THR A 54 -16.35 -34.56 -12.35
C THR A 54 -15.92 -34.18 -10.94
N GLU A 55 -16.02 -35.11 -10.02
CA GLU A 55 -15.64 -34.95 -8.61
C GLU A 55 -14.26 -34.28 -8.43
N ARG A 56 -13.36 -34.49 -9.41
CA ARG A 56 -12.04 -33.85 -9.49
C ARG A 56 -12.08 -32.33 -9.66
N ALA A 57 -13.01 -31.78 -10.43
CA ALA A 57 -13.14 -30.33 -10.62
C ALA A 57 -13.62 -29.65 -9.32
N PHE A 58 -14.56 -30.27 -8.62
CA PHE A 58 -15.03 -29.80 -7.31
C PHE A 58 -13.93 -29.90 -6.24
N ARG A 59 -13.24 -31.05 -6.15
CA ARG A 59 -12.09 -31.21 -5.25
C ARG A 59 -10.97 -30.21 -5.55
N GLY A 60 -10.67 -29.96 -6.83
CA GLY A 60 -9.67 -28.96 -7.24
C GLY A 60 -10.02 -27.54 -6.78
N MET A 61 -11.28 -27.13 -6.92
CA MET A 61 -11.76 -25.85 -6.41
C MET A 61 -11.62 -25.75 -4.89
N LEU A 62 -12.00 -26.81 -4.17
CA LEU A 62 -11.94 -26.86 -2.71
C LEU A 62 -10.49 -26.77 -2.19
N VAL A 63 -9.54 -27.40 -2.90
CA VAL A 63 -8.10 -27.34 -2.59
C VAL A 63 -7.53 -25.93 -2.78
N VAL A 64 -8.05 -25.12 -3.70
CA VAL A 64 -7.55 -23.76 -3.96
C VAL A 64 -8.27 -22.69 -3.12
N VAL A 65 -9.58 -22.80 -2.98
CA VAL A 65 -10.44 -21.84 -2.26
C VAL A 65 -10.23 -21.92 -0.76
N THR A 66 -10.12 -23.13 -0.20
CA THR A 66 -10.03 -23.33 1.26
C THR A 66 -8.77 -22.68 1.87
N PRO A 67 -7.55 -22.86 1.32
CA PRO A 67 -6.37 -22.18 1.84
C PRO A 67 -6.46 -20.65 1.76
N LEU A 68 -7.06 -20.10 0.70
CA LEU A 68 -7.21 -18.65 0.54
C LEU A 68 -8.21 -18.05 1.53
N LEU A 69 -9.32 -18.75 1.81
CA LEU A 69 -10.26 -18.38 2.86
C LEU A 69 -9.61 -18.46 4.24
N LEU A 70 -8.91 -19.55 4.55
CA LEU A 70 -8.18 -19.71 5.82
C LEU A 70 -7.09 -18.64 5.98
N PHE A 71 -6.37 -18.30 4.92
CA PHE A 71 -5.37 -17.23 4.91
C PHE A 71 -6.01 -15.85 5.13
N SER A 72 -7.17 -15.61 4.53
CA SER A 72 -7.95 -14.37 4.71
C SER A 72 -8.42 -14.25 6.17
N ILE A 73 -9.00 -15.31 6.73
CA ILE A 73 -9.39 -15.40 8.15
C ILE A 73 -8.19 -15.21 9.07
N TYR A 74 -7.04 -15.81 8.75
CA TYR A 74 -5.79 -15.62 9.49
C TYR A 74 -5.35 -14.15 9.49
N CYS A 75 -5.39 -13.49 8.33
CA CYS A 75 -5.06 -12.07 8.20
C CYS A 75 -5.99 -11.18 9.04
N LEU A 76 -7.28 -11.54 9.13
CA LEU A 76 -8.28 -10.88 9.96
C LEU A 76 -8.00 -11.06 11.46
N ARG A 77 -7.83 -12.32 11.91
CA ARG A 77 -7.66 -12.67 13.33
C ARG A 77 -6.40 -12.06 13.96
N ARG A 78 -5.33 -11.90 13.19
CA ARG A 78 -4.09 -11.26 13.64
C ARG A 78 -4.14 -9.73 13.66
N GLY A 79 -5.22 -9.13 13.17
CA GLY A 79 -5.43 -7.69 13.14
C GLY A 79 -5.87 -7.14 14.50
N LYS A 80 -4.92 -6.64 15.32
CA LYS A 80 -5.26 -5.86 16.52
C LYS A 80 -5.64 -4.43 16.08
N GLY A 81 -6.89 -3.99 16.30
CA GLY A 81 -7.34 -2.63 15.97
C GLY A 81 -8.83 -2.36 16.24
N GLU A 82 -9.21 -1.08 16.26
CA GLU A 82 -10.56 -0.59 16.60
C GLU A 82 -11.70 -1.10 15.70
N VAL A 83 -12.95 -0.96 16.15
CA VAL A 83 -14.18 -1.47 15.52
C VAL A 83 -14.34 -1.06 14.03
N TYR A 84 -13.92 0.15 13.66
CA TYR A 84 -13.93 0.61 12.25
C TYR A 84 -12.97 -0.22 11.37
N SER A 85 -11.86 -0.68 11.97
CA SER A 85 -10.92 -1.57 11.30
C SER A 85 -11.57 -2.93 10.98
N LEU A 86 -12.37 -3.48 11.89
CA LEU A 86 -12.96 -4.82 11.71
C LEU A 86 -14.04 -4.85 10.62
N LYS A 87 -14.92 -3.83 10.56
CA LYS A 87 -16.01 -3.77 9.56
C LYS A 87 -15.51 -3.67 8.12
N ALA A 88 -14.50 -2.85 7.86
CA ALA A 88 -13.91 -2.72 6.52
C ALA A 88 -13.00 -3.92 6.15
N ASP A 89 -12.59 -4.70 7.14
CA ASP A 89 -11.83 -5.94 6.97
C ASP A 89 -12.73 -7.13 6.61
N THR A 90 -13.94 -7.19 7.18
CA THR A 90 -14.92 -8.23 6.87
C THR A 90 -15.65 -7.98 5.56
N LEU A 91 -15.69 -6.75 5.07
CA LEU A 91 -16.39 -6.36 3.84
C LEU A 91 -15.98 -7.18 2.59
N PRO A 92 -14.69 -7.40 2.28
CA PRO A 92 -14.30 -8.26 1.17
C PRO A 92 -14.77 -9.71 1.34
N LEU A 93 -14.75 -10.22 2.57
CA LEU A 93 -15.20 -11.58 2.88
C LEU A 93 -16.72 -11.71 2.69
N VAL A 94 -17.48 -10.71 3.14
CA VAL A 94 -18.93 -10.63 2.93
C VAL A 94 -19.27 -10.49 1.43
N ALA A 95 -18.49 -9.70 0.69
CA ALA A 95 -18.65 -9.56 -0.76
C ALA A 95 -18.41 -10.89 -1.49
N VAL A 96 -17.37 -11.64 -1.11
CA VAL A 96 -17.09 -12.99 -1.63
C VAL A 96 -18.22 -13.96 -1.28
N SER A 97 -18.71 -13.97 -0.03
CA SER A 97 -19.82 -14.85 0.35
C SER A 97 -21.12 -14.51 -0.36
N LEU A 98 -21.42 -13.22 -0.55
CA LEU A 98 -22.61 -12.76 -1.28
C LEU A 98 -22.52 -13.18 -2.75
N HIS A 99 -21.34 -13.01 -3.36
CA HIS A 99 -21.08 -13.46 -4.71
C HIS A 99 -21.38 -14.96 -4.81
N ILE A 100 -20.83 -15.80 -3.92
CA ILE A 100 -21.05 -17.25 -3.94
C ILE A 100 -22.54 -17.60 -3.84
N GLY A 101 -23.29 -16.89 -2.99
CA GLY A 101 -24.74 -17.09 -2.85
C GLY A 101 -25.55 -16.70 -4.10
N LEU A 102 -25.03 -15.79 -4.93
CA LEU A 102 -25.68 -15.32 -6.16
C LEU A 102 -25.27 -16.11 -7.42
N ALA A 103 -24.45 -17.15 -7.28
CA ALA A 103 -23.91 -17.94 -8.40
C ALA A 103 -25.00 -18.49 -9.36
N GLY A 104 -26.21 -18.75 -8.86
CA GLY A 104 -27.33 -19.24 -9.67
C GLY A 104 -27.99 -18.20 -10.59
N PHE A 105 -27.70 -16.90 -10.39
CA PHE A 105 -28.31 -15.80 -11.14
C PHE A 105 -27.37 -15.14 -12.16
N ILE A 106 -26.09 -15.54 -12.17
CA ILE A 106 -25.04 -14.94 -13.00
C ILE A 106 -24.62 -15.94 -14.08
N PRO A 107 -24.49 -15.52 -15.36
CA PRO A 107 -23.96 -16.40 -16.41
C PRO A 107 -22.63 -17.05 -15.98
N PRO A 108 -22.45 -18.37 -16.16
CA PRO A 108 -21.28 -19.10 -15.62
C PRO A 108 -19.92 -18.53 -16.05
N THR A 109 -19.84 -17.93 -17.23
CA THR A 109 -18.64 -17.27 -17.76
C THR A 109 -18.26 -16.02 -16.96
N ILE A 110 -19.23 -15.16 -16.68
CA ILE A 110 -19.06 -13.94 -15.88
C ILE A 110 -18.77 -14.30 -14.43
N TRP A 111 -19.52 -15.27 -13.90
CA TRP A 111 -19.38 -15.77 -12.54
C TRP A 111 -17.97 -16.30 -12.26
N SER A 112 -17.44 -17.11 -13.19
CA SER A 112 -16.07 -17.61 -13.15
C SER A 112 -15.06 -16.47 -13.01
N ILE A 113 -15.10 -15.46 -13.89
CA ILE A 113 -14.13 -14.35 -13.88
C ILE A 113 -14.20 -13.54 -12.58
N LEU A 114 -15.39 -13.18 -12.12
CA LEU A 114 -15.58 -12.39 -10.91
C LEU A 114 -15.07 -13.09 -9.66
N LEU A 115 -15.35 -14.40 -9.54
CA LEU A 115 -14.91 -15.20 -8.41
C LEU A 115 -13.38 -15.26 -8.33
N ASN A 116 -12.71 -15.51 -9.46
CA ASN A 116 -11.25 -15.50 -9.57
C ASN A 116 -10.66 -14.17 -9.09
N LEU A 117 -11.16 -13.05 -9.63
CA LEU A 117 -10.70 -11.72 -9.28
C LEU A 117 -10.87 -11.46 -7.78
N ALA A 118 -11.99 -11.85 -7.17
CA ALA A 118 -12.23 -11.67 -5.76
C ALA A 118 -11.25 -12.48 -4.88
N PHE A 119 -10.92 -13.71 -5.27
CA PHE A 119 -9.94 -14.55 -4.58
C PHE A 119 -8.50 -14.04 -4.68
N ILE A 120 -8.16 -13.35 -5.78
CA ILE A 120 -6.84 -12.73 -5.96
C ILE A 120 -6.76 -11.40 -5.19
N LEU A 121 -7.77 -10.54 -5.36
CA LEU A 121 -7.74 -9.19 -4.81
C LEU A 121 -7.95 -9.14 -3.29
N THR A 122 -8.69 -10.10 -2.71
CA THR A 122 -8.98 -10.11 -1.27
C THR A 122 -7.73 -10.29 -0.41
N PRO A 123 -6.88 -11.32 -0.61
CA PRO A 123 -5.62 -11.46 0.13
C PRO A 123 -4.69 -10.26 -0.08
N VAL A 124 -4.59 -9.75 -1.31
CA VAL A 124 -3.76 -8.58 -1.64
C VAL A 124 -4.23 -7.34 -0.85
N TYR A 125 -5.54 -7.09 -0.81
CA TYR A 125 -6.15 -6.02 -0.02
C TYR A 125 -5.91 -6.19 1.49
N LEU A 126 -6.10 -7.39 2.02
CA LEU A 126 -5.89 -7.67 3.44
C LEU A 126 -4.42 -7.47 3.85
N LEU A 127 -3.47 -7.89 3.01
CA LEU A 127 -2.04 -7.65 3.22
C LEU A 127 -1.71 -6.16 3.19
N HIS A 128 -2.27 -5.40 2.25
CA HIS A 128 -2.14 -3.95 2.20
C HIS A 128 -2.62 -3.30 3.50
N ARG A 129 -3.80 -3.69 3.96
CA ARG A 129 -4.42 -3.16 5.17
C ARG A 129 -3.66 -3.52 6.44
N ARG A 130 -3.06 -4.71 6.48
CA ARG A 130 -2.17 -5.14 7.55
C ARG A 130 -0.90 -4.29 7.59
N ALA A 131 -0.32 -3.96 6.44
CA ALA A 131 0.84 -3.07 6.37
C ALA A 131 0.51 -1.68 6.92
N LEU A 132 -0.64 -1.10 6.53
CA LEU A 132 -1.11 0.19 7.07
C LEU A 132 -1.35 0.17 8.58
N ARG A 133 -1.87 -0.93 9.13
CA ARG A 133 -2.09 -1.08 10.58
C ARG A 133 -0.79 -1.05 11.38
N LYS A 134 0.27 -1.68 10.90
CA LYS A 134 1.59 -1.65 11.55
C LYS A 134 2.17 -0.22 11.64
N MET A 135 1.72 0.68 10.77
CA MET A 135 2.13 2.08 10.72
C MET A 135 1.12 3.02 11.40
N SER A 136 0.06 2.50 12.02
CA SER A 136 -1.06 3.29 12.55
C SER A 136 -1.72 4.22 11.51
N ALA A 137 -1.62 3.87 10.22
CA ALA A 137 -2.06 4.70 9.10
C ALA A 137 -3.37 4.22 8.45
N VAL A 138 -3.93 3.11 8.92
CA VAL A 138 -5.10 2.44 8.29
C VAL A 138 -6.35 3.32 8.25
N ASN A 139 -6.59 4.12 9.28
CA ASN A 139 -7.76 4.98 9.39
C ASN A 139 -7.53 6.38 8.80
N ILE A 140 -6.33 6.67 8.29
CA ILE A 140 -6.01 7.96 7.68
C ILE A 140 -6.44 7.93 6.21
N PRO A 141 -7.25 8.89 5.75
CA PRO A 141 -7.64 9.00 4.34
C PRO A 141 -6.42 9.08 3.42
N ARG A 142 -6.46 8.40 2.27
CA ARG A 142 -5.32 8.34 1.33
C ARG A 142 -4.81 9.73 0.93
N SER A 143 -5.70 10.70 0.72
CA SER A 143 -5.35 12.09 0.41
C SER A 143 -4.52 12.75 1.52
N LYS A 144 -4.80 12.43 2.79
CA LYS A 144 -4.05 12.93 3.95
C LYS A 144 -2.77 12.13 4.21
N ARG A 145 -2.74 10.84 3.88
CA ARG A 145 -1.52 10.00 4.02
C ARG A 145 -0.44 10.35 3.00
N ASN A 146 -0.87 10.67 1.79
CA ASN A 146 0.02 10.85 0.64
C ASN A 146 0.42 12.31 0.43
N ARG A 147 0.01 13.19 1.35
CA ARG A 147 0.30 14.62 1.32
C ARG A 147 0.52 15.15 2.73
N ARG A 148 1.58 15.94 2.93
CA ARG A 148 1.81 16.71 4.16
C ARG A 148 2.13 18.14 3.82
N VAL A 149 1.65 19.05 4.66
CA VAL A 149 2.04 20.46 4.63
C VAL A 149 2.74 20.74 5.96
N VAL A 150 3.92 21.33 5.89
CA VAL A 150 4.73 21.72 7.05
C VAL A 150 5.25 23.14 6.85
N GLU A 151 5.44 23.88 7.95
CA GLU A 151 6.01 25.23 7.91
C GLU A 151 7.31 25.27 8.69
N LEU A 152 8.43 25.53 8.01
CA LEU A 152 9.75 25.62 8.64
C LEU A 152 10.05 27.06 9.02
N GLU A 153 10.65 27.25 10.19
CA GLU A 153 11.23 28.51 10.65
C GLU A 153 12.64 28.70 10.05
N CYS A 154 12.74 28.65 8.72
CA CYS A 154 13.97 28.96 8.01
C CYS A 154 13.71 29.68 6.68
N PRO A 155 14.71 30.42 6.17
CA PRO A 155 14.62 31.08 4.87
C PRO A 155 14.39 30.10 3.72
N TYR A 156 13.77 30.60 2.66
CA TYR A 156 13.39 29.79 1.49
C TYR A 156 14.55 28.99 0.89
N ASP A 157 15.72 29.61 0.74
CA ASP A 157 16.89 28.99 0.13
C ASP A 157 17.43 27.82 0.96
N GLU A 158 17.40 27.97 2.29
CA GLU A 158 17.78 26.92 3.22
C GLU A 158 16.76 25.77 3.19
N ALA A 159 15.47 26.10 3.26
CA ALA A 159 14.39 25.11 3.15
C ALA A 159 14.48 24.29 1.85
N PHE A 160 14.81 24.95 0.73
CA PHE A 160 14.98 24.29 -0.57
C PHE A 160 16.14 23.28 -0.57
N ASN A 161 17.27 23.65 0.04
CA ASN A 161 18.41 22.76 0.19
C ASN A 161 18.11 21.60 1.15
N LEU A 162 17.42 21.87 2.26
CA LEU A 162 17.00 20.83 3.21
C LEU A 162 16.02 19.83 2.59
N CYS A 163 15.05 20.29 1.78
CA CYS A 163 14.16 19.40 1.03
C CYS A 163 14.94 18.48 0.08
N THR A 164 15.96 19.02 -0.58
CA THR A 164 16.86 18.24 -1.42
C THR A 164 17.60 17.17 -0.61
N LEU A 165 18.14 17.52 0.56
CA LEU A 165 18.88 16.59 1.41
C LEU A 165 17.97 15.52 2.02
N ALA A 166 16.72 15.88 2.36
CA ALA A 166 15.73 14.98 2.95
C ALA A 166 15.42 13.77 2.04
N LEU A 167 15.64 13.89 0.73
CA LEU A 167 15.48 12.78 -0.21
C LEU A 167 16.42 11.60 0.07
N ASN A 168 17.58 11.86 0.68
CA ASN A 168 18.53 10.81 1.08
C ASN A 168 17.99 9.92 2.22
N ALA A 169 17.00 10.39 2.98
CA ALA A 169 16.35 9.61 4.02
C ALA A 169 15.35 8.57 3.44
N VAL A 170 15.00 8.67 2.16
CA VAL A 170 14.01 7.80 1.51
C VAL A 170 14.68 6.52 0.98
N LYS A 171 14.05 5.38 1.23
CA LYS A 171 14.54 4.06 0.76
C LYS A 171 14.38 3.90 -0.76
N GLY A 172 15.28 3.13 -1.37
CA GLY A 172 15.26 2.83 -2.81
C GLY A 172 16.03 3.83 -3.67
N GLY A 173 16.63 4.85 -3.05
CA GLY A 173 17.36 5.91 -3.75
C GLY A 173 16.43 6.84 -4.51
N ALA A 174 16.56 8.15 -4.30
CA ALA A 174 15.77 9.14 -5.01
C ALA A 174 16.58 9.73 -6.16
N LYS A 175 16.10 9.56 -7.39
CA LYS A 175 16.63 10.25 -8.57
C LYS A 175 15.83 11.53 -8.79
N ILE A 176 16.51 12.67 -8.81
CA ILE A 176 15.87 13.95 -9.11
C ILE A 176 15.51 13.99 -10.60
N LEU A 177 14.25 14.26 -10.90
CA LEU A 177 13.75 14.44 -12.27
C LEU A 177 13.78 15.91 -12.67
N SER A 178 13.37 16.80 -11.77
CA SER A 178 13.37 18.24 -11.98
C SER A 178 13.57 18.97 -10.66
N ARG A 179 14.31 20.08 -10.72
CA ARG A 179 14.57 20.99 -9.61
C ARG A 179 14.49 22.40 -10.14
N ASN A 180 13.44 23.12 -9.77
CA ASN A 180 13.26 24.51 -10.15
C ASN A 180 13.19 25.39 -8.89
N LYS A 181 14.27 26.13 -8.64
CA LYS A 181 14.40 27.01 -7.48
C LYS A 181 13.53 28.26 -7.60
N SER A 182 13.21 28.76 -8.80
CA SER A 182 12.36 29.94 -8.95
C SER A 182 10.88 29.62 -8.66
N THR A 183 10.42 28.42 -9.02
CA THR A 183 9.03 27.99 -8.76
C THR A 183 8.86 27.20 -7.46
N GLY A 184 9.95 26.88 -6.76
CA GLY A 184 9.93 26.06 -5.54
C GLY A 184 9.51 24.61 -5.74
N LEU A 185 9.70 24.08 -6.96
CA LEU A 185 9.26 22.73 -7.31
C LEU A 185 10.46 21.78 -7.37
N ILE A 186 10.39 20.70 -6.59
CA ILE A 186 11.34 19.59 -6.68
C ILE A 186 10.53 18.33 -6.96
N THR A 187 10.83 17.63 -8.05
CA THR A 187 10.19 16.36 -8.41
C THR A 187 11.24 15.27 -8.53
N THR A 188 11.02 14.17 -7.81
CA THR A 188 11.95 13.03 -7.78
C THR A 188 11.20 11.72 -7.97
N LYS A 189 11.93 10.71 -8.42
CA LYS A 189 11.44 9.34 -8.54
C LYS A 189 12.31 8.42 -7.70
N THR A 190 11.69 7.60 -6.85
CA THR A 190 12.39 6.55 -6.11
C THR A 190 12.56 5.30 -6.96
N GLY A 191 13.61 4.52 -6.68
CA GLY A 191 13.77 3.19 -7.24
C GLY A 191 12.71 2.20 -6.75
N ALA A 192 12.58 1.08 -7.45
CA ALA A 192 11.70 0.00 -7.03
C ALA A 192 12.13 -0.59 -5.68
N THR A 193 11.16 -0.90 -4.83
CA THR A 193 11.35 -1.60 -3.55
C THR A 193 10.50 -2.87 -3.53
N ILE A 194 10.70 -3.76 -2.56
CA ILE A 194 9.87 -4.97 -2.39
C ILE A 194 8.37 -4.71 -2.20
N TYR A 195 7.94 -3.46 -2.02
CA TYR A 195 6.54 -3.08 -1.85
C TYR A 195 6.01 -2.19 -2.97
N SER A 196 6.88 -1.65 -3.83
CA SER A 196 6.50 -0.61 -4.80
C SER A 196 7.41 -0.58 -6.03
N TRP A 197 6.86 -0.14 -7.15
CA TRP A 197 7.61 0.04 -8.40
C TRP A 197 8.27 1.43 -8.50
N GLY A 198 8.53 2.05 -7.35
CA GLY A 198 8.97 3.44 -7.26
C GLY A 198 7.79 4.40 -7.05
N GLU A 199 8.13 5.56 -6.53
CA GLU A 199 7.21 6.62 -6.13
C GLU A 199 7.70 7.93 -6.72
N VAL A 200 6.77 8.81 -7.09
CA VAL A 200 7.06 10.19 -7.42
C VAL A 200 6.83 11.02 -6.17
N ILE A 201 7.90 11.65 -5.70
CA ILE A 201 7.87 12.58 -4.56
C ILE A 201 7.99 13.99 -5.13
N THR A 202 7.06 14.85 -4.72
CA THR A 202 7.01 16.25 -5.16
C THR A 202 7.03 17.16 -3.93
N PHE A 203 7.94 18.13 -3.94
CA PHE A 203 7.94 19.24 -3.01
C PHE A 203 7.45 20.50 -3.72
N ASN A 204 6.51 21.20 -3.10
CA ASN A 204 6.11 22.56 -3.48
C ASN A 204 6.44 23.48 -2.30
N ILE A 205 7.45 24.31 -2.49
CA ILE A 205 8.08 25.14 -1.48
C ILE A 205 7.68 26.59 -1.74
N ARG A 206 7.13 27.27 -0.73
CA ARG A 206 6.62 28.64 -0.86
C ARG A 206 7.10 29.48 0.31
N ARG A 207 7.59 30.68 0.01
CA ARG A 207 7.93 31.68 1.04
C ARG A 207 6.65 32.19 1.70
N VAL A 208 6.65 32.24 3.03
CA VAL A 208 5.56 32.85 3.83
C VAL A 208 6.04 34.19 4.40
N SER A 209 7.27 34.23 4.91
CA SER A 209 8.00 35.43 5.31
C SER A 209 9.50 35.19 5.17
N ASP A 210 10.35 36.17 5.48
CA ASP A 210 11.82 36.03 5.28
C ASP A 210 12.42 34.83 6.01
N ASN A 211 11.96 34.54 7.23
CA ASN A 211 12.39 33.39 8.02
C ASN A 211 11.35 32.27 8.13
N ARG A 212 10.32 32.24 7.26
CA ARG A 212 9.33 31.16 7.28
C ARG A 212 8.99 30.65 5.89
N THR A 213 9.02 29.33 5.75
CA THR A 213 8.79 28.66 4.48
C THR A 213 7.78 27.53 4.65
N ARG A 214 6.73 27.54 3.82
CA ARG A 214 5.74 26.48 3.76
C ARG A 214 6.15 25.46 2.71
N ILE A 215 6.12 24.19 3.08
CA ILE A 215 6.47 23.07 2.22
C ILE A 215 5.29 22.14 2.15
N GLU A 216 4.85 21.85 0.93
CA GLU A 216 3.92 20.78 0.65
C GLU A 216 4.67 19.60 0.04
N ILE A 217 4.56 18.44 0.68
CA ILE A 217 5.20 17.19 0.29
C ILE A 217 4.10 16.24 -0.18
N THR A 218 4.21 15.74 -1.41
CA THR A 218 3.31 14.73 -1.95
C THR A 218 4.11 13.50 -2.37
N SER A 219 3.58 12.31 -2.09
CA SER A 219 4.18 11.03 -2.50
C SER A 219 3.12 10.15 -3.14
N LYS A 220 3.34 9.75 -4.39
CA LYS A 220 2.40 8.94 -5.18
C LYS A 220 3.11 7.79 -5.87
N PRO A 221 2.44 6.66 -6.16
CA PRO A 221 3.04 5.60 -6.96
C PRO A 221 3.46 6.14 -8.33
N ALA A 222 4.65 5.74 -8.80
CA ALA A 222 5.13 6.16 -10.13
C ALA A 222 4.36 5.46 -11.26
N ASN A 223 3.79 4.29 -10.97
CA ASN A 223 2.96 3.53 -11.90
C ASN A 223 1.47 3.72 -11.58
N ILE A 224 0.67 4.09 -12.58
CA ILE A 224 -0.77 4.35 -12.44
C ILE A 224 -1.57 3.09 -12.09
N ILE A 225 -1.05 1.90 -12.45
CA ILE A 225 -1.68 0.61 -12.18
C ILE A 225 -1.56 0.23 -10.70
N GLN A 226 -0.60 0.83 -9.97
CA GLN A 226 -0.39 0.53 -8.55
C GLN A 226 -1.45 1.23 -7.67
N ILE A 227 -2.61 0.59 -7.55
CA ILE A 227 -3.71 1.08 -6.70
C ILE A 227 -3.33 0.99 -5.21
N LEU A 228 -2.61 -0.06 -4.80
CA LEU A 228 -2.24 -0.34 -3.41
C LEU A 228 -0.74 -0.07 -3.19
N ASP A 229 -0.42 0.86 -2.28
CA ASP A 229 0.95 1.33 -2.01
C ASP A 229 1.58 0.72 -0.74
N TYR A 230 0.87 -0.16 -0.04
CA TYR A 230 1.29 -0.78 1.23
C TYR A 230 1.77 0.21 2.32
N GLY A 231 1.34 1.47 2.25
CA GLY A 231 1.79 2.52 3.17
C GLY A 231 3.13 3.15 2.79
N LYS A 232 3.70 2.79 1.65
CA LYS A 232 5.00 3.30 1.18
C LYS A 232 5.03 4.81 1.04
N ASN A 233 3.97 5.40 0.48
CA ASN A 233 3.85 6.85 0.33
C ASN A 233 3.86 7.57 1.69
N PHE A 234 3.15 7.00 2.68
CA PHE A 234 3.12 7.49 4.05
C PHE A 234 4.49 7.34 4.74
N GLU A 235 5.16 6.19 4.61
CA GLU A 235 6.52 5.96 5.14
C GLU A 235 7.51 7.01 4.60
N ASN A 236 7.47 7.30 3.30
CA ASN A 236 8.36 8.27 2.68
C ASN A 236 8.11 9.69 3.23
N ILE A 237 6.84 10.09 3.34
CA ILE A 237 6.46 11.40 3.88
C ILE A 237 6.92 11.55 5.33
N GLU A 238 6.64 10.57 6.19
CA GLU A 238 7.00 10.66 7.60
C GLU A 238 8.52 10.73 7.81
N LYS A 239 9.32 10.03 6.98
CA LYS A 239 10.79 10.16 7.03
C LYS A 239 11.29 11.52 6.61
N ILE A 240 10.73 12.07 5.52
CA ILE A 240 11.08 13.42 5.06
C ILE A 240 10.73 14.44 6.14
N VAL A 241 9.51 14.35 6.69
CA VAL A 241 9.06 15.27 7.76
C VAL A 241 9.91 15.11 9.01
N ALA A 242 10.26 13.89 9.41
CA ALA A 242 11.15 13.66 10.55
C ALA A 242 12.54 14.27 10.32
N PHE A 243 13.12 14.10 9.14
CA PHE A 243 14.40 14.72 8.77
C PHE A 243 14.33 16.25 8.82
N LEU A 244 13.28 16.84 8.24
CA LEU A 244 13.09 18.30 8.26
C LEU A 244 12.89 18.83 9.68
N LYS A 245 12.18 18.10 10.54
CA LYS A 245 11.99 18.44 11.97
C LYS A 245 13.28 18.35 12.78
N GLU A 246 14.15 17.39 12.47
CA GLU A 246 15.44 17.28 13.15
C GLU A 246 16.36 18.45 12.79
N LYS A 247 16.30 18.91 11.53
CA LYS A 247 17.15 20.01 11.04
C LYS A 247 16.57 21.40 11.28
N CYS A 248 15.26 21.53 11.45
CA CYS A 248 14.59 22.78 11.78
C CYS A 248 13.65 22.58 12.97
N ASN A 249 13.84 23.34 14.05
CA ASN A 249 12.88 23.40 15.16
C ASN A 249 11.49 23.75 14.59
N LEU A 250 10.53 22.82 14.62
CA LEU A 250 9.28 22.92 13.85
C LEU A 250 8.06 22.97 14.78
N LYS A 251 7.23 24.03 14.69
CA LYS A 251 5.84 24.05 15.19
C LYS A 251 4.92 23.39 14.16
N GLN A 252 4.17 22.36 14.54
CA GLN A 252 3.17 21.75 13.64
C GLN A 252 1.92 22.63 13.55
N ILE A 253 1.44 22.89 12.34
CA ILE A 253 0.08 23.35 12.07
C ILE A 253 -0.74 22.10 11.70
N ASN A 254 -1.77 21.83 12.51
CA ASN A 254 -2.65 20.65 12.39
C ASN A 254 -3.50 20.66 11.11
#